data_AF-A0A6V7L299-F1
#
_entry.id   AF-A0A6V7L299-F1
#
_cell.length_a   1.000
_cell.length_b   1.000
_cell.length_c   1.000
_cell.angle_alpha   90.00
_cell.angle_beta   90.00
_cell.angle_gamma   90.00
#
_symmetry.space_group_name_H-M   'P 1'
#
loop_
_entity.id
_entity.type
_entity.pdbx_description
1 polymer ?
#
loop_
_entity_poly.entity_id
_entity_poly.type
_entity_poly.pdbx_seq_one_letter_code
_entity_poly.pdbx_strand_id
1 'polypeptide(L)'
;MQQDDAYFPNPDANVRIDLIARIEASFSQQIPSGKRIAGWLLNNLAQIPFESADSIAGYTGTTGITVGRYLRKLGYRNLEDVKASLSAGPLPPLGRYRPAGCLAAAHPLESSQPLSASGG
;
A
#
# COMPACT_ATOMS: atom_id res chain seq x y z
N MET A 1 -15.91 -22.61 -21.19
CA MET A 1 -16.84 -21.52 -20.85
C MET A 1 -16.83 -21.42 -19.33
N GLN A 2 -16.31 -20.42 -18.63
CA GLN A 2 -15.78 -19.10 -18.93
C GLN A 2 -14.96 -18.69 -17.67
N GLN A 3 -13.79 -18.06 -17.86
CA GLN A 3 -13.01 -17.27 -16.86
C GLN A 3 -12.47 -18.05 -15.63
N ASP A 4 -11.18 -18.33 -15.45
CA ASP A 4 -9.99 -17.47 -15.68
C ASP A 4 -10.23 -16.00 -15.33
N ASP A 5 -10.93 -15.76 -14.22
CA ASP A 5 -10.73 -14.55 -13.43
C ASP A 5 -9.55 -14.85 -12.51
N ALA A 6 -8.34 -14.75 -13.05
CA ALA A 6 -7.17 -14.49 -12.24
C ALA A 6 -7.41 -13.14 -11.53
N TYR A 7 -8.17 -13.18 -10.44
CA TYR A 7 -8.17 -12.14 -9.43
C TYR A 7 -6.74 -12.14 -8.91
N PHE A 8 -5.89 -11.34 -9.53
CA PHE A 8 -4.75 -10.75 -8.87
C PHE A 8 -5.40 -9.72 -7.94
N PRO A 9 -5.72 -10.04 -6.67
CA PRO A 9 -6.08 -9.00 -5.74
C PRO A 9 -4.98 -7.95 -5.86
N ASN A 10 -5.36 -6.72 -6.13
CA ASN A 10 -4.48 -5.59 -5.88
C ASN A 10 -3.83 -5.86 -4.51
N PRO A 11 -2.50 -6.07 -4.42
CA PRO A 11 -1.88 -6.47 -3.16
C PRO A 11 -2.15 -5.41 -2.08
N ASP A 12 -2.38 -4.16 -2.47
CA ASP A 12 -2.89 -3.08 -1.64
C ASP A 12 -4.32 -3.30 -1.10
N ALA A 13 -5.21 -3.97 -1.83
CA ALA A 13 -6.54 -4.29 -1.36
C ALA A 13 -6.51 -5.28 -0.20
N ASN A 14 -5.61 -6.28 -0.23
CA ASN A 14 -5.44 -7.22 0.88
C ASN A 14 -4.96 -6.52 2.16
N VAL A 15 -4.11 -5.49 2.01
CA VAL A 15 -3.62 -4.73 3.17
C VAL A 15 -4.70 -3.82 3.75
N ARG A 16 -5.53 -3.19 2.90
CA ARG A 16 -6.70 -2.42 3.36
C ARG A 16 -7.70 -3.29 4.11
N ILE A 17 -7.99 -4.49 3.57
CA ILE A 17 -8.88 -5.47 4.20
C ILE A 17 -8.33 -5.92 5.56
N ASP A 18 -7.02 -6.16 5.68
CA ASP A 18 -6.36 -6.54 6.93
C ASP A 18 -6.46 -5.42 7.99
N LEU A 19 -6.26 -4.16 7.63
CA LEU A 19 -6.43 -3.03 8.57
C LEU A 19 -7.85 -2.97 9.13
N ILE A 20 -8.86 -3.07 8.27
CA ILE A 20 -10.28 -3.05 8.67
C ILE A 20 -10.56 -4.20 9.63
N ALA A 21 -10.18 -5.42 9.25
CA ALA A 21 -10.39 -6.62 10.07
C ALA A 21 -9.74 -6.50 11.45
N ARG A 22 -8.53 -5.95 11.55
CA ARG A 22 -7.85 -5.71 12.83
C ARG A 22 -8.56 -4.68 13.68
N ILE A 23 -9.03 -3.59 13.08
CA ILE A 23 -9.79 -2.55 13.79
C ILE A 23 -11.08 -3.15 14.36
N GLU A 24 -11.86 -3.87 13.54
CA GLU A 24 -13.11 -4.50 13.94
C GLU A 24 -12.92 -5.55 15.03
N ALA A 25 -11.94 -6.46 14.86
CA ALA A 25 -11.63 -7.50 15.84
C ALA A 25 -11.26 -6.91 17.21
N SER A 26 -10.54 -5.76 17.22
CA SER A 26 -10.16 -5.10 18.46
C SER A 26 -11.23 -4.17 19.03
N PHE A 27 -12.26 -3.80 18.25
CA PHE A 27 -13.20 -2.71 18.55
C PHE A 27 -13.92 -2.89 19.89
N SER A 28 -14.39 -4.11 20.17
CA SER A 28 -15.10 -4.46 21.42
C SER A 28 -14.25 -4.28 22.68
N GLN A 29 -12.92 -4.41 22.55
CA GLN A 29 -11.95 -4.30 23.65
C GLN A 29 -11.39 -2.87 23.81
N GLN A 30 -11.87 -1.90 23.02
CA GLN A 30 -11.40 -0.52 23.11
C GLN A 30 -12.16 0.29 24.17
N ILE A 31 -11.41 1.16 24.84
CA ILE A 31 -11.97 2.23 25.68
C ILE A 31 -12.68 3.29 24.80
N PRO A 32 -13.52 4.18 25.36
CA PRO A 32 -14.30 5.15 24.56
C PRO A 32 -13.48 5.97 23.57
N SER A 33 -12.31 6.47 23.98
CA SER A 33 -11.40 7.22 23.08
C SER A 33 -10.86 6.36 21.94
N GLY A 34 -10.57 5.08 22.20
CA GLY A 34 -10.15 4.13 21.17
C GLY A 34 -11.27 3.80 20.18
N LYS A 35 -12.53 3.74 20.64
CA LYS A 35 -13.70 3.56 19.77
C LYS A 35 -13.91 4.75 18.83
N ARG A 36 -13.69 5.98 19.32
CA ARG A 36 -13.74 7.19 18.46
C ARG A 36 -12.68 7.14 17.37
N ILE A 37 -11.44 6.80 17.73
CA ILE A 37 -10.34 6.66 16.76
C ILE A 37 -10.67 5.55 15.75
N ALA A 38 -11.10 4.38 16.22
CA ALA A 38 -11.48 3.26 15.36
C ALA A 38 -12.60 3.64 14.37
N GLY A 39 -13.67 4.27 14.85
CA GLY A 39 -14.78 4.70 14.01
C GLY A 39 -14.37 5.73 12.97
N TRP A 40 -13.52 6.69 13.34
CA TRP A 40 -13.00 7.66 12.38
C TRP A 40 -12.13 6.98 11.31
N LEU A 41 -11.26 6.04 11.68
CA LEU A 41 -10.41 5.31 10.74
C LEU A 41 -11.23 4.49 9.75
N LEU A 42 -12.24 3.73 10.22
CA LEU A 42 -13.12 2.92 9.36
C LEU A 42 -13.92 3.78 8.38
N ASN A 43 -14.36 4.97 8.79
CA ASN A 43 -15.15 5.85 7.94
C ASN A 43 -14.28 6.66 6.95
N ASN A 44 -13.00 6.89 7.27
CA ASN A 44 -12.13 7.79 6.51
C ASN A 44 -10.87 7.10 5.96
N LEU A 45 -10.94 5.81 5.62
CA LEU A 45 -9.81 5.02 5.13
C LEU A 45 -9.05 5.66 3.96
N ALA A 46 -9.78 6.32 3.05
CA ALA A 46 -9.19 7.01 1.90
C ALA A 46 -8.41 8.27 2.26
N GLN A 47 -8.69 8.89 3.42
CA GLN A 47 -8.02 10.10 3.88
C GLN A 47 -6.79 9.82 4.73
N ILE A 48 -6.71 8.65 5.38
CA ILE A 48 -5.58 8.26 6.24
C ILE A 48 -4.20 8.51 5.60
N PRO A 49 -3.95 8.22 4.30
CA PRO A 49 -2.66 8.49 3.66
C PRO A 49 -2.24 9.96 3.60
N PHE A 50 -3.19 10.89 3.70
CA PHE A 50 -2.97 12.34 3.62
C PHE A 50 -2.98 13.02 4.99
N GLU A 51 -3.31 12.26 6.03
CA GLU A 51 -3.54 12.79 7.37
C GLU A 51 -2.33 12.59 8.29
N SER A 52 -2.32 13.36 9.38
CA SER A 52 -1.32 13.31 10.44
C SER A 52 -1.91 12.80 11.75
N ALA A 53 -1.08 12.28 12.65
CA ALA A 53 -1.57 11.80 13.94
C ALA A 53 -2.23 12.92 14.78
N ASP A 54 -1.77 14.16 14.60
CA ASP A 54 -2.30 15.34 15.26
C ASP A 54 -3.66 15.75 14.69
N SER A 55 -3.80 15.77 13.36
CA SER A 55 -5.07 16.04 12.68
C SER A 55 -6.14 15.01 13.04
N ILE A 56 -5.79 13.71 13.04
CA ILE A 56 -6.68 12.61 13.45
C ILE A 56 -7.09 12.76 14.92
N ALA A 57 -6.16 13.17 15.77
CA ALA A 57 -6.44 13.45 17.16
C ALA A 57 -7.45 14.59 17.30
N GLY A 58 -7.31 15.65 16.51
CA GLY A 58 -8.29 16.74 16.40
C GLY A 58 -9.69 16.25 16.04
N TYR A 59 -9.84 15.44 14.98
CA TYR A 59 -11.15 14.92 14.56
C TYR A 59 -11.81 13.98 15.58
N THR A 60 -11.00 13.27 16.37
CA THR A 60 -11.49 12.26 17.32
C THR A 60 -11.63 12.80 18.74
N GLY A 61 -11.22 14.05 18.99
CA GLY A 61 -11.16 14.65 20.32
C GLY A 61 -10.16 13.94 21.24
N THR A 62 -9.03 13.48 20.68
CA THR A 62 -7.96 12.79 21.41
C THR A 62 -6.62 13.53 21.25
N THR A 63 -5.50 12.87 21.57
CA THR A 63 -4.15 13.42 21.35
C THR A 63 -3.38 12.53 20.39
N GLY A 64 -2.37 13.07 19.70
CA GLY A 64 -1.51 12.28 18.82
C GLY A 64 -0.85 11.08 19.53
N ILE A 65 -0.56 11.21 20.83
CA ILE A 65 -0.05 10.12 21.68
C ILE A 65 -1.10 9.00 21.82
N THR A 66 -2.37 9.37 22.04
CA THR A 66 -3.47 8.40 22.13
C THR A 66 -3.67 7.66 20.81
N VAL A 67 -3.62 8.37 19.68
CA VAL A 67 -3.67 7.78 18.33
C VAL A 67 -2.50 6.81 18.12
N GLY A 68 -1.27 7.22 18.44
CA GLY A 68 -0.09 6.35 18.32
C GLY A 68 -0.18 5.09 19.20
N ARG A 69 -0.66 5.22 20.45
CA ARG A 69 -0.89 4.07 21.34
C ARG A 69 -1.94 3.12 20.77
N TYR A 70 -3.02 3.66 20.21
CA TYR A 70 -4.07 2.86 19.58
C TYR A 70 -3.51 2.05 18.40
N LEU A 71 -2.75 2.68 17.50
CA LEU A 71 -2.14 1.99 16.36
C LEU A 71 -1.15 0.90 16.77
N ARG A 72 -0.38 1.12 17.85
CA ARG A 72 0.51 0.10 18.42
C ARG A 72 -0.23 -1.12 18.95
N LYS A 73 -1.43 -0.93 19.51
CA LYS A 73 -2.28 -2.06 19.91
C LYS A 73 -2.78 -2.88 18.71
N LEU A 74 -2.89 -2.27 17.53
CA LEU A 74 -3.26 -2.94 16.27
C LEU A 74 -2.06 -3.62 15.58
N GLY A 75 -0.85 -3.48 16.13
CA GLY A 75 0.37 -4.06 15.57
C GLY A 75 1.20 -3.10 14.70
N TYR A 76 0.77 -1.85 14.52
CA TYR A 76 1.50 -0.84 13.75
C TYR A 76 2.43 -0.02 14.65
N ARG A 77 3.66 0.26 14.21
CA ARG A 77 4.60 1.02 15.06
C ARG A 77 4.18 2.49 15.23
N ASN A 78 3.62 3.07 14.18
CA ASN A 78 3.21 4.46 14.07
C ASN A 78 2.19 4.63 12.92
N LEU A 79 1.74 5.87 12.69
CA LEU A 79 0.82 6.20 11.58
C LEU A 79 1.47 5.98 10.20
N GLU A 80 2.77 6.22 10.06
CA GLU A 80 3.48 6.03 8.79
C GLU A 80 3.46 4.57 8.32
N ASP A 81 3.53 3.62 9.25
CA ASP A 81 3.41 2.18 8.99
C ASP A 81 2.01 1.82 8.46
N VAL A 82 0.96 2.44 9.01
CA VAL A 82 -0.42 2.32 8.50
C VAL A 82 -0.51 2.93 7.10
N LYS A 83 0.04 4.13 6.90
CA LYS A 83 0.03 4.81 5.60
C LYS A 83 0.77 4.02 4.54
N ALA A 84 1.92 3.44 4.87
CA ALA A 84 2.67 2.55 3.99
C ALA A 84 1.83 1.32 3.61
N SER A 85 1.10 0.75 4.58
CA SER A 85 0.19 -0.37 4.35
C SER A 85 -0.96 0.02 3.39
N LEU A 86 -1.50 1.23 3.49
CA LEU A 86 -2.58 1.75 2.63
C LEU A 86 -2.10 2.25 1.26
N SER A 87 -0.86 2.73 1.19
CA SER A 87 -0.23 3.32 0.00
C SER A 87 0.59 2.32 -0.80
N ALA A 88 0.64 1.05 -0.39
CA ALA A 88 1.28 -0.05 -1.13
C ALA A 88 0.56 -0.40 -2.45
N GLY A 89 -0.06 0.56 -3.13
CA GLY A 89 -0.18 0.48 -4.58
C GLY A 89 1.22 0.62 -5.17
N PRO A 90 1.56 -0.12 -6.24
CA PRO A 90 2.90 -0.12 -6.80
C PRO A 90 3.17 1.25 -7.45
N LEU A 91 3.64 2.21 -6.66
CA LEU A 91 4.41 3.29 -7.22
C LEU A 91 5.76 2.65 -7.56
N PRO A 92 6.08 2.49 -8.86
CA PRO A 92 7.39 2.02 -9.24
C PRO A 92 8.44 2.93 -8.59
N PRO A 93 9.62 2.41 -8.23
CA PRO A 93 10.68 3.24 -7.67
C PRO A 93 10.83 4.45 -8.56
N LEU A 94 10.73 5.66 -7.98
CA LEU A 94 10.96 6.94 -8.65
C LEU A 94 12.44 7.03 -9.03
N GLY A 95 12.84 6.16 -9.96
CA GLY A 95 14.11 6.09 -10.62
C GLY A 95 13.96 6.34 -12.11
N ARG A 96 12.82 5.97 -12.74
CA ARG A 96 12.48 6.30 -14.14
C ARG A 96 10.97 6.20 -14.38
N TYR A 97 10.23 7.31 -14.25
CA TYR A 97 8.89 7.40 -14.82
C TYR A 97 9.00 7.36 -16.36
N ARG A 98 8.68 6.22 -16.98
CA ARG A 98 8.49 6.10 -18.44
C ARG A 98 6.99 6.19 -18.70
N PRO A 99 6.46 7.30 -19.24
CA PRO A 99 5.04 7.38 -19.57
C PRO A 99 4.70 6.29 -20.62
N ALA A 100 3.56 5.63 -20.41
CA ALA A 100 3.02 4.65 -21.35
C ALA A 100 2.61 5.36 -22.64
N GLY A 101 3.52 5.43 -23.61
CA GLY A 101 3.27 6.11 -24.88
C GLY A 101 4.32 5.89 -25.97
N CYS A 102 5.52 5.41 -25.67
CA CYS A 102 6.55 5.21 -26.69
C CYS A 102 6.71 3.73 -27.03
N LEU A 103 5.97 3.26 -28.04
CA LEU A 103 6.22 2.00 -28.72
C LEU A 103 7.55 2.14 -29.49
N ALA A 104 8.67 1.85 -28.82
CA ALA A 104 9.96 1.76 -29.48
C ALA A 104 9.95 0.50 -30.36
N ALA A 105 9.75 0.70 -31.65
CA ALA A 105 9.88 -0.32 -32.69
C ALA A 105 11.22 -1.05 -32.54
N ALA A 106 11.16 -2.38 -32.41
CA ALA A 106 12.32 -3.23 -32.42
C ALA A 106 12.52 -3.85 -33.82
N HIS A 107 13.80 -3.88 -34.22
CA HIS A 107 14.44 -4.61 -35.33
C HIS A 107 14.55 -3.90 -36.70
N PRO A 108 15.57 -4.24 -37.54
CA PRO A 108 16.77 -5.09 -37.31
C PRO A 108 18.09 -4.44 -37.82
N LEU A 109 19.23 -4.84 -37.28
CA LEU A 109 20.46 -4.95 -38.08
C LEU A 109 21.20 -6.24 -37.70
N GLU A 110 20.87 -7.25 -38.50
CA GLU A 110 21.71 -8.35 -38.94
C GLU A 110 23.16 -7.88 -39.19
N SER A 111 24.16 -8.63 -38.72
CA SER A 111 25.28 -9.12 -39.55
C SER A 111 26.44 -9.68 -38.72
N SER A 112 26.79 -10.92 -39.07
CA SER A 112 28.14 -11.47 -39.16
C SER A 112 28.87 -11.93 -37.89
N GLN A 113 28.73 -13.24 -37.64
CA GLN A 113 29.79 -14.09 -37.13
C GLN A 113 30.96 -14.18 -38.14
N PRO A 114 32.18 -14.46 -37.67
CA PRO A 114 32.98 -15.49 -38.32
C PRO A 114 33.49 -16.52 -37.28
N LEU A 115 33.06 -17.78 -37.38
CA LEU A 115 33.72 -18.90 -38.09
C LEU A 115 35.09 -19.28 -37.52
N SER A 116 35.07 -20.36 -36.72
CA SER A 116 36.23 -21.17 -36.34
C SER A 116 36.79 -21.95 -37.53
N ALA A 117 38.11 -22.04 -37.63
CA ALA A 117 38.86 -23.11 -38.30
C ALA A 117 40.24 -23.20 -37.62
N SER A 118 40.58 -24.26 -36.87
CA SER A 118 41.06 -25.59 -37.29
C SER A 118 42.45 -25.61 -37.95
N GLY A 119 43.43 -26.11 -37.17
CA GLY A 119 44.35 -27.20 -37.59
C GLY A 119 45.56 -26.87 -38.46
N GLY A 120 46.76 -27.21 -37.97
CA GLY A 120 48.01 -27.28 -38.72
C GLY A 120 49.23 -27.06 -37.86
#